data_AF-A4T231-F1
#
_entry.id   AF-A4T231-F1
#
_cell.length_a   1.000
_cell.length_b   1.000
_cell.length_c   1.000
_cell.angle_alpha   90.00
_cell.angle_beta   90.00
_cell.angle_gamma   90.00
#
_symmetry.space_group_name_H-M   'P 1'
#
loop_
_entity.id
_entity.type
_entity.pdbx_description
1 polymer ?
#
loop_
_entity_poly.entity_id
_entity_poly.type
_entity_poly.pdbx_seq_one_letter_code
_entity_poly.pdbx_strand_id
1 'polypeptide(L)'
;MRCGCAAGAATKKLVSGECGCGGGTSGPAGFSVPVMTAPGTSKLEARRRAVEATRRANEARAARDKANIDDATNFLYEVGKVAEVEVWKKQRLAQLREQVDAEAARRVATHRAKAGAAVARMQGRGETLTTIAARTDVGIGIVRTMMRHAPKAEKSTPSNGSHAVGGGGEVSGEPGGVAYPGADEPDAATA
;
A
#
# COMPACT_ATOMS: atom_id res chain seq x y z
N MET A 1 -27.21 4.34 -37.53
CA MET A 1 -26.59 4.33 -38.86
C MET A 1 -25.54 5.44 -38.95
N ARG A 2 -24.25 5.08 -38.90
CA ARG A 2 -23.17 5.61 -39.75
C ARG A 2 -21.87 4.88 -39.40
N CYS A 3 -21.19 4.45 -40.47
CA CYS A 3 -19.89 3.80 -40.50
C CYS A 3 -18.76 4.71 -40.04
N GLY A 4 -17.66 4.08 -39.62
CA GLY A 4 -16.32 4.67 -39.50
C GLY A 4 -15.27 3.60 -39.24
N CYS A 5 -14.80 2.95 -40.30
CA CYS A 5 -13.69 2.00 -40.32
C CYS A 5 -12.33 2.75 -40.33
N ALA A 6 -11.38 2.34 -39.49
CA ALA A 6 -9.94 2.57 -39.64
C ALA A 6 -9.23 1.45 -38.82
N ALA A 7 -8.62 0.40 -39.39
CA ALA A 7 -7.47 0.29 -40.31
C ALA A 7 -6.10 0.54 -39.65
N GLY A 8 -5.30 -0.54 -39.57
CA GLY A 8 -3.84 -0.54 -39.31
C GLY A 8 -3.49 -0.98 -37.88
N ALA A 9 -2.68 -2.00 -37.60
CA ALA A 9 -1.55 -2.51 -38.36
C ALA A 9 -1.51 -4.04 -38.33
N ALA A 10 -1.37 -4.60 -39.53
CA ALA A 10 -1.20 -6.00 -39.80
C ALA A 10 0.13 -6.54 -39.23
N THR A 11 0.02 -7.71 -38.64
CA THR A 11 1.11 -8.66 -38.39
C THR A 11 1.94 -8.86 -39.65
N LYS A 12 3.10 -8.20 -39.72
CA LYS A 12 4.14 -8.60 -40.67
C LYS A 12 4.75 -9.90 -40.16
N LYS A 13 4.23 -11.02 -40.66
CA LYS A 13 4.98 -12.27 -40.77
C LYS A 13 6.35 -11.93 -41.37
N LEU A 14 7.41 -12.16 -40.61
CA LEU A 14 8.76 -12.19 -41.16
C LEU A 14 8.74 -13.27 -42.23
N VAL A 15 8.89 -12.80 -43.47
CA VAL A 15 9.10 -13.63 -44.65
C VAL A 15 10.29 -14.55 -44.33
N SER A 16 10.04 -15.86 -44.32
CA SER A 16 11.11 -16.85 -44.46
C SER A 16 11.80 -16.52 -45.77
N GLY A 17 12.97 -15.90 -45.69
CA GLY A 17 13.85 -15.75 -46.84
C GLY A 17 14.23 -17.15 -47.31
N GLU A 18 13.62 -17.56 -48.40
CA GLU A 18 14.01 -18.70 -49.22
C GLU A 18 15.52 -18.67 -49.45
N CYS A 19 16.23 -19.61 -48.83
CA CYS A 19 17.57 -19.99 -49.27
C CYS A 19 17.42 -20.81 -50.56
N GLY A 20 17.22 -20.12 -51.69
CA GLY A 20 17.18 -20.71 -53.02
C GLY A 20 18.55 -21.26 -53.42
N CYS A 21 18.74 -22.58 -53.30
CA CYS A 21 19.77 -23.31 -54.03
C CYS A 21 19.17 -23.86 -55.33
N GLY A 22 18.86 -22.98 -56.28
CA GLY A 22 18.39 -23.34 -57.62
C GLY A 22 19.56 -23.48 -58.59
N GLY A 23 20.12 -24.68 -58.72
CA GLY A 23 21.16 -24.98 -59.70
C GLY A 23 20.66 -25.99 -60.72
N GLY A 24 20.35 -25.51 -61.93
CA GLY A 24 20.34 -26.32 -63.15
C GLY A 24 19.18 -26.05 -64.10
N THR A 25 19.49 -25.54 -65.30
CA THR A 25 18.96 -26.03 -66.59
C THR A 25 19.92 -25.67 -67.74
N SER A 26 20.00 -26.59 -68.71
CA SER A 26 20.82 -26.72 -69.92
C SER A 26 20.46 -25.76 -71.07
N GLY A 27 21.39 -25.05 -71.74
CA GLY A 27 22.13 -25.40 -72.99
C GLY A 27 21.93 -24.29 -74.07
N PRO A 28 22.59 -24.22 -75.26
CA PRO A 28 23.71 -25.01 -75.83
C PRO A 28 24.88 -24.16 -76.45
N ALA A 29 25.89 -24.89 -76.97
CA ALA A 29 26.96 -24.49 -77.92
C ALA A 29 28.17 -23.68 -77.41
N GLY A 30 29.35 -24.33 -77.45
CA GLY A 30 30.51 -23.75 -78.12
C GLY A 30 31.67 -23.16 -77.30
N PHE A 31 31.62 -23.12 -75.96
CA PHE A 31 32.78 -22.74 -75.16
C PHE A 31 33.16 -23.86 -74.20
N SER A 32 34.22 -24.60 -74.54
CA SER A 32 34.90 -25.48 -73.58
C SER A 32 35.70 -24.58 -72.64
N VAL A 33 35.02 -24.02 -71.64
CA VAL A 33 35.71 -23.37 -70.51
C VAL A 33 36.38 -24.51 -69.75
N PRO A 34 37.71 -24.53 -69.59
CA PRO A 34 38.37 -25.55 -68.78
C PRO A 34 37.77 -25.45 -67.39
N VAL A 35 37.12 -26.52 -66.94
CA VAL A 35 36.70 -26.65 -65.55
C VAL A 35 37.99 -26.78 -64.73
N MET A 36 38.53 -25.63 -64.33
CA MET A 36 39.58 -25.58 -63.32
C MET A 36 38.95 -26.13 -62.06
N THR A 37 39.21 -27.41 -61.80
CA THR A 37 38.99 -28.09 -60.52
C THR A 37 39.87 -27.42 -59.47
N ALA A 38 39.51 -26.19 -59.09
CA ALA A 38 39.93 -25.66 -57.81
C ALA A 38 39.44 -26.66 -56.76
N PRO A 39 40.31 -27.13 -55.84
CA PRO A 39 39.95 -28.15 -54.88
C PRO A 39 38.70 -27.70 -54.13
N GLY A 40 37.72 -28.60 -53.94
CA GLY A 40 36.44 -28.34 -53.27
C GLY A 40 36.55 -27.80 -51.83
N THR A 41 37.77 -27.57 -51.34
CA THR A 41 38.12 -26.96 -50.07
C THR A 41 37.68 -25.51 -49.97
N SER A 42 37.76 -24.69 -51.04
CA SER A 42 37.41 -23.25 -50.97
C SER A 42 35.92 -22.99 -50.70
N LYS A 43 35.03 -23.73 -51.38
CA LYS A 43 33.56 -23.65 -51.14
C LYS A 43 33.17 -24.20 -49.77
N LEU A 44 33.81 -25.28 -49.33
CA LEU A 44 33.59 -25.87 -48.01
C LEU A 44 34.09 -24.96 -46.89
N GLU A 45 35.23 -24.30 -47.07
CA GLU A 45 35.75 -23.30 -46.14
C GLU A 45 34.85 -22.07 -46.07
N ALA A 46 34.33 -21.57 -47.20
CA ALA A 46 33.38 -20.47 -47.20
C ALA A 46 32.10 -20.83 -46.43
N ARG A 47 31.57 -22.05 -46.61
CA ARG A 47 30.44 -22.56 -45.85
C ARG A 47 30.75 -22.71 -44.36
N ARG A 48 31.93 -23.22 -44.02
CA ARG A 48 32.39 -23.37 -42.64
C ARG A 48 32.51 -22.02 -41.94
N ARG A 49 33.11 -21.01 -42.59
CA ARG A 49 33.19 -19.63 -42.09
C ARG A 49 31.81 -18.99 -41.91
N ALA A 50 30.87 -19.23 -42.83
CA ALA A 50 29.49 -18.73 -42.71
C ALA A 50 28.75 -19.37 -41.52
N VAL A 51 28.91 -20.67 -41.31
CA VAL A 51 28.32 -21.39 -40.17
C VAL A 51 28.93 -20.92 -38.85
N GLU A 52 30.26 -20.78 -38.79
CA GLU A 52 30.95 -20.29 -37.59
C GLU A 52 30.60 -18.83 -37.26
N ALA A 53 30.45 -17.98 -38.28
CA ALA A 53 29.95 -16.61 -38.09
C ALA A 53 28.52 -16.59 -37.55
N THR A 54 27.64 -17.45 -38.07
CA THR A 54 26.27 -17.61 -37.58
C THR A 54 26.24 -18.14 -36.16
N ARG A 55 27.10 -19.13 -35.85
CA ARG A 55 27.25 -19.70 -34.50
C ARG A 55 27.65 -18.62 -33.50
N ARG A 56 28.69 -17.83 -33.80
CA ARG A 56 29.12 -16.71 -32.94
C ARG A 56 28.03 -15.65 -32.76
N ALA A 57 27.29 -15.33 -33.82
CA ALA A 57 26.17 -14.39 -33.74
C ALA A 57 25.02 -14.92 -32.87
N ASN A 58 24.79 -16.23 -32.89
CA ASN A 58 23.77 -16.89 -32.06
C ASN A 58 24.21 -17.00 -30.60
N GLU A 59 25.47 -17.33 -30.33
CA GLU A 59 26.05 -17.32 -28.98
C GLU A 59 25.97 -15.92 -28.36
N ALA A 60 26.30 -14.87 -29.12
CA ALA A 60 26.19 -13.49 -28.66
C ALA A 60 24.73 -13.05 -28.40
N ARG A 61 23.77 -13.57 -29.16
CA ARG A 61 22.33 -13.35 -28.89
C ARG A 61 21.91 -14.06 -27.59
N ALA A 62 22.25 -15.33 -27.45
CA ALA A 62 21.91 -16.12 -26.27
C ALA A 62 22.50 -15.52 -24.98
N ALA A 63 23.73 -15.02 -25.03
CA ALA A 63 24.35 -14.35 -23.89
C ALA A 63 23.59 -13.07 -23.47
N ARG A 64 23.18 -12.24 -24.45
CA ARG A 64 22.39 -11.04 -24.18
C ARG A 64 21.00 -11.38 -23.67
N ASP A 65 20.34 -12.38 -24.26
CA ASP A 65 19.00 -12.77 -23.85
C ASP A 65 19.01 -13.30 -22.41
N LYS A 66 20.04 -14.07 -22.02
CA LYS A 66 20.22 -14.50 -20.64
C LYS A 66 20.39 -13.31 -19.68
N ALA A 67 21.31 -12.39 -19.99
CA ALA A 67 21.53 -11.20 -19.17
C ALA A 67 20.25 -10.34 -19.05
N ASN A 68 19.53 -10.16 -20.15
CA ASN A 68 18.26 -9.43 -20.16
C ASN A 68 17.18 -10.09 -19.31
N ILE A 69 17.13 -11.43 -19.27
CA ILE A 69 16.18 -12.16 -18.41
C ILE A 69 16.51 -11.94 -16.93
N ASP A 70 17.79 -12.01 -16.57
CA ASP A 70 18.26 -11.77 -15.21
C ASP A 70 17.93 -10.33 -14.77
N ASP A 71 18.25 -9.35 -15.63
CA ASP A 71 17.95 -7.93 -15.37
C ASP A 71 16.45 -7.65 -15.33
N ALA A 72 15.64 -8.27 -16.20
CA ALA A 72 14.19 -8.11 -16.20
C ALA A 72 13.57 -8.66 -14.89
N THR A 73 14.10 -9.75 -14.38
CA THR A 73 13.65 -10.34 -13.10
C THR A 73 13.94 -9.37 -11.95
N ASN A 74 15.15 -8.82 -11.90
CA ASN A 74 15.53 -7.84 -10.89
C ASN A 74 14.68 -6.55 -11.00
N PHE A 75 14.49 -6.05 -12.21
CA PHE A 75 13.66 -4.87 -12.46
C PHE A 75 12.23 -5.06 -11.96
N LEU A 76 11.58 -6.18 -12.27
CA LEU A 76 10.21 -6.46 -11.83
C LEU A 76 10.12 -6.59 -10.30
N TYR A 77 11.14 -7.19 -9.67
CA TYR A 77 11.21 -7.27 -8.21
C TYR A 77 11.26 -5.87 -7.58
N GLU A 78 12.16 -5.00 -8.05
CA GLU A 78 12.32 -3.65 -7.52
C GLU A 78 11.07 -2.78 -7.77
N VAL A 79 10.43 -2.89 -8.93
CA VAL A 79 9.15 -2.23 -9.20
C VAL A 79 8.07 -2.70 -8.22
N GLY A 80 8.04 -4.00 -7.89
CA GLY A 80 7.18 -4.56 -6.84
C GLY A 80 7.45 -3.93 -5.48
N LYS A 81 8.72 -3.76 -5.09
CA LYS A 81 9.10 -3.11 -3.83
C LYS A 81 8.72 -1.65 -3.77
N VAL A 82 8.86 -0.91 -4.86
CA VAL A 82 8.37 0.47 -4.94
C VAL A 82 6.85 0.53 -4.72
N ALA A 83 6.09 -0.38 -5.32
CA ALA A 83 4.64 -0.45 -5.11
C ALA A 83 4.28 -0.80 -3.65
N GLU A 84 4.99 -1.74 -3.02
CA GLU A 84 4.83 -2.05 -1.59
C GLU A 84 5.05 -0.81 -0.71
N VAL A 85 6.10 -0.03 -0.97
CA VAL A 85 6.40 1.21 -0.23
C VAL A 85 5.28 2.25 -0.39
N GLU A 86 4.73 2.41 -1.59
CA GLU A 86 3.60 3.32 -1.81
C GLU A 86 2.33 2.88 -1.09
N VAL A 87 2.07 1.57 -1.02
CA VAL A 87 0.95 1.03 -0.21
C VAL A 87 1.20 1.28 1.27
N TRP A 88 2.40 0.98 1.78
CA TRP A 88 2.78 1.24 3.17
C TRP A 88 2.63 2.73 3.53
N LYS A 89 3.09 3.63 2.68
CA LYS A 89 2.98 5.08 2.86
C LYS A 89 1.51 5.52 2.97
N LYS A 90 0.64 5.03 2.08
CA LYS A 90 -0.80 5.34 2.14
C LYS A 90 -1.44 4.86 3.44
N GLN A 91 -1.15 3.62 3.84
CA GLN A 91 -1.66 3.07 5.10
C GLN A 91 -1.14 3.87 6.30
N ARG A 92 0.14 4.25 6.29
CA ARG A 92 0.73 5.02 7.39
C ARG A 92 0.11 6.41 7.53
N LEU A 93 -0.14 7.09 6.41
CA LEU A 93 -0.81 8.39 6.41
C LEU A 93 -2.27 8.29 6.86
N ALA A 94 -3.00 7.24 6.47
CA ALA A 94 -4.36 7.01 6.95
C ALA A 94 -4.40 6.82 8.47
N GLN A 95 -3.53 5.96 9.02
CA GLN A 95 -3.41 5.75 10.46
C GLN A 95 -3.06 7.05 11.22
N LEU A 96 -2.09 7.82 10.72
CA LEU A 96 -1.71 9.08 11.34
C LEU A 96 -2.84 10.10 11.30
N ARG A 97 -3.58 10.16 10.18
CA ARG A 97 -4.74 11.04 10.05
C ARG A 97 -5.82 10.70 11.06
N GLU A 98 -6.16 9.42 11.22
CA GLU A 98 -7.14 8.99 12.23
C GLU A 98 -6.72 9.38 13.65
N GLN A 99 -5.44 9.22 13.98
CA GLN A 99 -4.90 9.61 15.29
C GLN A 99 -5.00 11.13 15.51
N VAL A 100 -4.58 11.92 14.53
CA VAL A 100 -4.61 13.38 14.60
C VAL A 100 -6.05 13.89 14.64
N ASP A 101 -6.95 13.33 13.84
CA ASP A 101 -8.37 13.70 13.82
C ASP A 101 -9.04 13.37 15.17
N ALA A 102 -8.72 12.22 15.77
CA ALA A 102 -9.19 11.85 17.10
C ALA A 102 -8.65 12.79 18.19
N GLU A 103 -7.36 13.15 18.13
CA GLU A 103 -6.77 14.08 19.08
C GLU A 103 -7.35 15.49 18.93
N ALA A 104 -7.49 15.97 17.69
CA ALA A 104 -8.12 17.24 17.39
C ALA A 104 -9.57 17.28 17.91
N ALA A 105 -10.35 16.23 17.69
CA ALA A 105 -11.70 16.11 18.22
C ALA A 105 -11.73 16.17 19.75
N ARG A 106 -10.80 15.50 20.45
CA ARG A 106 -10.67 15.58 21.92
C ARG A 106 -10.33 16.98 22.40
N ARG A 107 -9.37 17.64 21.77
CA ARG A 107 -8.97 19.02 22.09
C ARG A 107 -10.14 19.98 21.89
N VAL A 108 -10.81 19.90 20.74
CA VAL A 108 -11.98 20.72 20.42
C VAL A 108 -13.12 20.47 21.42
N ALA A 109 -13.42 19.22 21.75
CA ALA A 109 -14.44 18.88 22.75
C ALA A 109 -14.13 19.52 24.11
N THR A 110 -12.86 19.47 24.54
CA THR A 110 -12.39 20.10 25.78
C THR A 110 -12.61 21.61 25.76
N HIS A 111 -12.28 22.28 24.66
CA HIS A 111 -12.50 23.72 24.53
C HIS A 111 -13.99 24.08 24.49
N ARG A 112 -14.82 23.29 23.79
CA ARG A 112 -16.27 23.46 23.78
C ARG A 112 -16.87 23.32 25.18
N ALA A 113 -16.43 22.34 25.96
CA ALA A 113 -16.87 22.17 27.34
C ALA A 113 -16.48 23.35 28.24
N LYS A 114 -15.24 23.83 28.13
CA LYS A 114 -14.77 25.03 28.86
C LYS A 114 -15.56 26.29 28.48
N ALA A 115 -15.82 26.47 27.19
CA ALA A 115 -16.62 27.58 26.68
C ALA A 115 -18.07 27.51 27.18
N GLY A 116 -18.70 26.33 27.11
CA GLY A 116 -20.04 26.09 27.66
C GLY A 116 -20.11 26.37 29.15
N ALA A 117 -19.13 25.91 29.93
CA ALA A 117 -19.03 26.20 31.35
C ALA A 117 -18.92 27.70 31.63
N ALA A 118 -18.16 28.44 30.82
CA ALA A 118 -18.06 29.90 30.95
C ALA A 118 -19.40 30.60 30.67
N VAL A 119 -20.13 30.17 29.64
CA VAL A 119 -21.48 30.67 29.33
C VAL A 119 -22.45 30.37 30.47
N ALA A 120 -22.45 29.15 31.01
CA ALA A 120 -23.29 28.78 32.14
C ALA A 120 -22.98 29.63 33.39
N ARG A 121 -21.69 29.92 33.67
CA ARG A 121 -21.30 30.82 34.75
C ARG A 121 -21.77 32.26 34.52
N MET A 122 -21.79 32.75 33.28
CA MET A 122 -22.34 34.07 32.94
C MET A 122 -23.85 34.11 33.19
N GLN A 123 -24.59 33.09 32.75
CA GLN A 123 -26.02 32.99 33.01
C GLN A 123 -26.35 32.90 34.50
N GLY A 124 -25.54 32.17 35.28
CA GLY A 124 -25.68 32.11 36.74
C GLY A 124 -25.50 33.47 37.43
N ARG A 125 -24.86 34.45 36.77
CA ARG A 125 -24.76 35.85 37.22
C ARG A 125 -25.88 36.75 36.70
N GLY A 126 -26.87 36.20 35.99
CA GLY A 126 -28.01 36.95 35.44
C GLY A 126 -27.83 37.47 34.01
N GLU A 127 -26.73 37.14 33.33
CA GLU A 127 -26.51 37.56 31.95
C GLU A 127 -27.39 36.76 30.96
N THR A 128 -28.00 37.46 30.00
CA THR A 128 -28.77 36.81 28.92
C THR A 128 -27.87 36.38 27.77
N LEU A 129 -28.28 35.37 26.99
CA LEU A 129 -27.50 34.90 25.83
C LEU A 129 -27.29 35.99 24.77
N THR A 130 -28.25 36.90 24.61
CA THR A 130 -28.14 38.08 23.73
C THR A 130 -27.08 39.06 24.21
N THR A 131 -27.04 39.34 25.53
CA THR A 131 -26.03 40.23 26.11
C THR A 131 -24.64 39.62 26.04
N ILE A 132 -24.51 38.31 26.28
CA ILE A 132 -23.23 37.59 26.14
C ILE A 132 -22.72 37.63 24.70
N ALA A 133 -23.61 37.41 23.72
CA ALA A 133 -23.29 37.50 22.30
C ALA A 133 -22.78 38.90 21.92
N ALA A 134 -23.51 39.95 22.32
CA ALA A 134 -23.11 41.33 22.07
C ALA A 134 -21.78 41.69 22.75
N ARG A 135 -21.48 41.16 23.94
CA ARG A 135 -20.25 41.45 24.67
C ARG A 135 -19.01 40.75 24.11
N THR A 136 -19.20 39.59 23.48
CA THR A 136 -18.10 38.76 22.98
C THR A 136 -17.89 38.90 21.47
N ASP A 137 -18.73 39.69 20.79
CA ASP A 137 -18.80 39.79 19.33
C ASP A 137 -18.97 38.42 18.63
N VAL A 138 -19.59 37.48 19.34
CA VAL A 138 -19.88 36.12 18.85
C VAL A 138 -21.37 35.98 18.62
N GLY A 139 -21.76 35.48 17.45
CA GLY A 139 -23.18 35.28 17.11
C GLY A 139 -23.93 34.40 18.14
N ILE A 140 -25.18 34.77 18.43
CA ILE A 140 -26.01 34.09 19.44
C ILE A 140 -26.15 32.57 19.22
N GLY A 141 -26.13 32.12 17.96
CA GLY A 141 -26.16 30.71 17.60
C GLY A 141 -24.93 29.93 18.09
N ILE A 142 -23.74 30.55 18.06
CA ILE A 142 -22.50 29.95 18.56
C ILE A 142 -22.53 29.89 20.08
N VAL A 143 -22.95 30.97 20.75
CA VAL A 143 -23.10 30.99 22.22
C VAL A 143 -24.06 29.89 22.69
N ARG A 144 -25.21 29.74 22.01
CA ARG A 144 -26.17 28.66 22.28
C ARG A 144 -25.56 27.28 22.04
N THR A 145 -24.80 27.09 20.96
CA THR A 145 -24.13 25.82 20.65
C THR A 145 -23.10 25.47 21.72
N MET A 146 -22.26 26.43 22.14
CA MET A 146 -21.27 26.21 23.20
C MET A 146 -21.94 25.88 24.54
N MET A 147 -23.05 26.54 24.88
CA MET A 147 -23.82 26.26 26.09
C MET A 147 -24.32 24.80 26.16
N ARG A 148 -24.63 24.17 25.01
CA ARG A 148 -25.02 22.74 24.99
C ARG A 148 -23.92 21.80 25.46
N HIS A 149 -22.67 22.23 25.36
CA HIS A 149 -21.50 21.48 25.83
C HIS A 149 -21.11 21.83 27.27
N ALA A 150 -21.86 22.68 27.97
CA ALA A 150 -21.59 22.97 29.36
C ALA A 150 -21.63 21.66 30.18
N PRO A 151 -20.63 21.41 31.05
CA PRO A 151 -20.68 20.28 31.95
C PRO A 151 -21.94 20.42 32.81
N LYS A 152 -22.78 19.39 32.80
CA LYS A 152 -23.91 19.32 33.74
C LYS A 152 -23.32 19.33 35.14
N ALA A 153 -23.87 20.15 36.03
CA ALA A 153 -23.45 20.15 37.41
C ALA A 153 -23.80 18.77 38.01
N GLU A 154 -22.83 17.86 38.01
CA GLU A 154 -22.82 16.73 38.93
C GLU A 154 -22.98 17.35 40.32
N LYS A 155 -24.05 16.97 41.02
CA LYS A 155 -24.26 17.38 42.42
C LYS A 155 -23.01 16.96 43.17
N SER A 156 -22.19 17.92 43.57
CA SER A 156 -21.06 17.69 44.46
C SER A 156 -21.60 17.02 45.72
N THR A 157 -21.39 15.71 45.86
CA THR A 157 -21.47 15.07 47.17
C THR A 157 -20.42 15.75 48.04
N PRO A 158 -20.77 16.24 49.24
CA PRO A 158 -19.81 16.86 50.13
C PRO A 158 -18.72 15.83 50.43
N SER A 159 -17.47 16.15 50.11
CA SER A 159 -16.31 15.42 50.63
C SER A 159 -16.35 15.56 52.15
N ASN A 160 -16.79 14.50 52.82
CA ASN A 160 -16.86 14.44 54.26
C ASN A 160 -15.44 14.18 54.77
N GLY A 161 -14.70 15.25 55.00
CA GLY A 161 -13.43 15.21 55.70
C GLY A 161 -13.68 14.82 57.16
N SER A 162 -13.27 13.61 57.53
CA SER A 162 -13.05 13.18 58.92
C SER A 162 -12.27 11.86 58.91
N HIS A 163 -10.95 11.94 58.74
CA HIS A 163 -10.07 10.87 59.19
C HIS A 163 -9.45 11.34 60.52
N ALA A 164 -10.14 11.03 61.61
CA ALA A 164 -9.61 11.18 62.95
C ALA A 164 -8.76 9.94 63.31
N VAL A 165 -7.72 10.22 64.06
CA VAL A 165 -6.68 9.31 64.57
C VAL A 165 -7.22 8.31 65.60
N GLY A 166 -6.62 7.12 65.63
CA GLY A 166 -6.66 6.14 66.73
C GLY A 166 -7.11 4.76 66.24
N GLY A 167 -6.40 3.65 66.42
CA GLY A 167 -5.18 3.35 67.15
C GLY A 167 -5.15 1.83 67.39
N GLY A 168 -4.02 1.18 67.09
CA GLY A 168 -3.57 -0.07 67.71
C GLY A 168 -4.12 -1.40 67.17
N GLY A 169 -3.21 -2.34 66.92
CA GLY A 169 -3.52 -3.77 67.11
C GLY A 169 -3.07 -4.72 66.00
N GLU A 170 -1.76 -4.87 65.84
CA GLU A 170 -1.12 -6.02 65.16
C GLU A 170 -1.29 -7.29 66.00
N VAL A 171 -1.85 -8.38 65.44
CA VAL A 171 -1.46 -9.76 65.77
C VAL A 171 -1.63 -10.66 64.55
N SER A 172 -0.48 -11.12 64.08
CA SER A 172 -0.18 -12.23 63.17
C SER A 172 -0.82 -13.56 63.56
N GLY A 173 -1.24 -14.35 62.56
CA GLY A 173 -1.58 -15.77 62.75
C GLY A 173 -2.12 -16.46 61.50
N GLU A 174 -1.23 -16.91 60.62
CA GLU A 174 -1.47 -18.09 59.78
C GLU A 174 -1.52 -19.34 60.69
N PRO A 175 -2.30 -20.41 60.39
CA PRO A 175 -1.93 -21.31 59.28
C PRO A 175 -3.08 -22.04 58.55
N GLY A 176 -2.77 -22.45 57.30
CA GLY A 176 -2.94 -23.82 56.77
C GLY A 176 -4.32 -24.49 56.74
N GLY A 177 -4.78 -24.86 55.53
CA GLY A 177 -5.84 -25.86 55.36
C GLY A 177 -6.21 -26.12 53.90
N VAL A 178 -5.74 -27.24 53.37
CA VAL A 178 -5.91 -27.73 51.98
C VAL A 178 -7.31 -28.33 51.77
N ALA A 179 -7.98 -28.04 50.65
CA ALA A 179 -8.95 -28.96 50.00
C ALA A 179 -9.40 -28.45 48.61
N TYR A 180 -8.94 -29.11 47.55
CA TYR A 180 -9.69 -29.32 46.29
C TYR A 180 -10.17 -30.79 46.32
N PRO A 181 -11.35 -31.16 45.76
CA PRO A 181 -11.44 -31.37 44.31
C PRO A 181 -12.84 -31.20 43.67
N GLY A 182 -12.88 -31.30 42.34
CA GLY A 182 -14.06 -31.68 41.52
C GLY A 182 -14.64 -30.51 40.74
N ALA A 183 -14.24 -30.29 39.49
CA ALA A 183 -14.76 -30.95 38.28
C ALA A 183 -16.16 -30.42 37.89
N ASP A 184 -16.21 -29.67 36.78
CA ASP A 184 -17.05 -29.93 35.60
C ASP A 184 -17.29 -28.64 34.80
N GLU A 185 -16.56 -28.51 33.68
CA GLU A 185 -16.94 -27.77 32.47
C GLU A 185 -16.73 -28.79 31.32
N PRO A 186 -17.26 -28.61 30.10
CA PRO A 186 -18.24 -27.63 29.62
C PRO A 186 -19.35 -28.29 28.77
N ASP A 187 -20.35 -27.53 28.33
CA ASP A 187 -20.84 -27.77 26.96
C ASP A 187 -21.16 -26.45 26.24
N ALA A 188 -20.39 -26.24 25.17
CA ALA A 188 -20.51 -25.14 24.24
C ALA A 188 -21.34 -25.64 23.06
N ALA A 189 -22.61 -25.21 22.99
CA ALA A 189 -23.44 -25.44 21.82
C ALA A 189 -23.01 -24.51 20.68
N THR A 190 -22.55 -25.09 19.56
CA THR A 190 -22.60 -24.45 18.24
C THR A 190 -22.83 -25.52 17.18
N ALA A 191 -24.03 -25.54 16.59
CA ALA A 191 -24.32 -25.88 15.19
C ALA A 191 -25.83 -25.69 14.95
#